data_AF-A0A9D4WSQ3-F1
#
_entry.id   AF-A0A9D4WSQ3-F1
#
_cell.length_a   1.000
_cell.length_b   1.000
_cell.length_c   1.000
_cell.angle_alpha   90.00
_cell.angle_beta   90.00
_cell.angle_gamma   90.00
#
_symmetry.space_group_name_H-M   'P 1'
#
loop_
_entity.id
_entity.type
_entity.pdbx_description
1 polymer ?
#
loop_
_entity_poly.entity_id
_entity_poly.type
_entity_poly.pdbx_seq_one_letter_code
_entity_poly.pdbx_strand_id
1 'polypeptide(L)'
;MATVPELKRKTCTYSFHREPLTSLIELSNLVTSGNQKVFVDHYGDILTLLKMVVDPVPLQTLLQFYDPELRCFTFQDYQLAPTLEEYSILMNVPIRYQVPFLDVPKEVDFRVVAKALYLSIKEVSDNWKSSGGVVGLPLKYLVRMAKEEAKKGNWEAFNAQLAIMIYGIVLFPSMPNFVDFAAITIFIGGNPVPTLLADTYYAIHNMHGKGGAIRCCLPLLLRWFLSLLPTSGPFVDAQNTHNWTQRIMSLTSYDIKWQAYRVNVRSVIMSCGEFHNVPLIGTKGCINYNPVLSLRQLGFVMNGRSLDAEIAESVCFEKRSDPARLERVGRAWMESLQEQPPLILSESVPAEHYKQALMENRRLKEKEQDIQMELYKAKADKLNLAHQLKGMQGEDASRLKSKKRSYTEIETLLNEEHRRIADQRPHRYATRLNQQRNMDQVQTELAEMRANMAQFMTMMQGVVQGQEELGALAQRQEAVIPPASRASPVGVPVSDNAAAAAIPVNDYAVGDELRGIRINGQPLAAETVNVIATRAP
;
A
#
# COMPACT_ATOMS: atom_id res chain seq x y z
N MET A 1 -42.71 26.08 -3.48
CA MET A 1 -41.28 25.76 -3.22
C MET A 1 -40.87 24.72 -4.23
N ALA A 2 -39.79 24.92 -4.99
CA ALA A 2 -39.30 23.89 -5.91
C ALA A 2 -38.47 22.88 -5.12
N THR A 3 -38.76 21.58 -5.29
CA THR A 3 -37.94 20.52 -4.72
C THR A 3 -36.60 20.45 -5.44
N VAL A 4 -35.51 20.56 -4.68
CA VAL A 4 -34.17 20.26 -5.19
C VAL A 4 -34.16 18.78 -5.59
N PRO A 5 -33.80 18.42 -6.83
CA PRO A 5 -33.72 17.02 -7.23
C PRO A 5 -32.58 16.35 -6.47
N GLU A 6 -32.88 15.30 -5.70
CA GLU A 6 -31.86 14.52 -5.00
C GLU A 6 -30.80 14.02 -5.99
N LEU A 7 -29.52 14.27 -5.67
CA LEU A 7 -28.40 13.89 -6.51
C LEU A 7 -28.16 12.37 -6.44
N LYS A 8 -28.99 11.61 -7.16
CA LYS A 8 -28.87 10.15 -7.27
C LYS A 8 -27.52 9.78 -7.89
N ARG A 9 -26.54 9.48 -7.03
CA ARG A 9 -25.25 8.89 -7.40
C ARG A 9 -25.50 7.73 -8.37
N LYS A 10 -24.85 7.75 -9.54
CA LYS A 10 -24.94 6.65 -10.52
C LYS A 10 -24.26 5.40 -9.94
N THR A 11 -25.04 4.53 -9.34
CA THR A 11 -24.56 3.25 -8.82
C THR A 11 -24.13 2.34 -9.97
N CYS A 12 -22.97 1.70 -9.82
CA CYS A 12 -22.47 0.74 -10.80
C CYS A 12 -22.96 -0.67 -10.43
N THR A 13 -23.58 -1.37 -11.38
CA THR A 13 -23.97 -2.78 -11.19
C THR A 13 -22.74 -3.66 -11.27
N TYR A 14 -22.30 -4.19 -10.12
CA TYR A 14 -21.22 -5.18 -10.05
C TYR A 14 -21.78 -6.60 -9.97
N SER A 15 -21.16 -7.53 -10.68
CA SER A 15 -21.44 -8.95 -10.59
C SER A 15 -20.19 -9.72 -10.19
N PHE A 16 -20.39 -10.94 -9.70
CA PHE A 16 -19.34 -11.77 -9.12
C PHE A 16 -19.40 -13.17 -9.70
N HIS A 17 -18.24 -13.69 -10.11
CA HIS A 17 -18.15 -15.09 -10.53
C HIS A 17 -18.33 -16.01 -9.32
N ARG A 18 -19.09 -17.10 -9.50
CA ARG A 18 -19.37 -18.10 -8.46
C ARG A 18 -19.20 -19.48 -9.08
N GLU A 19 -18.17 -20.19 -8.67
CA GLU A 19 -18.01 -21.60 -9.05
C GLU A 19 -18.71 -22.51 -8.04
N PRO A 20 -19.24 -23.67 -8.48
CA PRO A 20 -19.82 -24.66 -7.58
C PRO A 20 -18.70 -25.34 -6.78
N LEU A 21 -18.35 -24.77 -5.63
CA LEU A 21 -17.25 -25.23 -4.77
C LEU A 21 -17.49 -26.62 -4.12
N THR A 22 -18.63 -27.28 -4.38
CA THR A 22 -19.08 -28.53 -3.75
C THR A 22 -17.97 -29.59 -3.67
N SER A 23 -17.27 -29.87 -4.77
CA SER A 23 -16.20 -30.87 -4.79
C SER A 23 -14.98 -30.50 -3.95
N LEU A 24 -14.66 -29.20 -3.81
CA LEU A 24 -13.59 -28.73 -2.91
C LEU A 24 -14.07 -28.79 -1.45
N ILE A 25 -15.34 -28.45 -1.19
CA ILE A 25 -15.95 -28.53 0.14
C ILE A 25 -15.97 -29.98 0.63
N GLU A 26 -16.40 -30.94 -0.20
CA GLU A 26 -16.31 -32.39 0.05
C GLU A 26 -14.89 -32.80 0.50
N LEU A 27 -13.87 -32.42 -0.29
CA LEU A 27 -12.47 -32.73 0.02
C LEU A 27 -12.01 -32.06 1.33
N SER A 28 -12.38 -30.81 1.56
CA SER A 28 -12.04 -30.06 2.78
C SER A 28 -12.70 -30.60 4.06
N ASN A 29 -13.63 -31.55 3.93
CA ASN A 29 -14.23 -32.29 5.05
C ASN A 29 -13.55 -33.66 5.29
N LEU A 30 -12.62 -34.08 4.43
CA LEU A 30 -11.72 -35.22 4.67
C LEU A 30 -10.48 -34.82 5.48
N VAL A 31 -10.18 -33.51 5.59
CA VAL A 31 -9.11 -32.98 6.44
C VAL A 31 -9.50 -33.20 7.91
N THR A 32 -8.88 -34.20 8.55
CA THR A 32 -9.05 -34.47 9.98
C THR A 32 -8.47 -33.34 10.84
N SER A 33 -8.93 -33.19 12.08
CA SER A 33 -8.48 -32.11 12.98
C SER A 33 -6.96 -32.07 13.21
N GLY A 34 -6.29 -33.23 13.20
CA GLY A 34 -4.81 -33.31 13.25
C GLY A 34 -4.15 -32.81 11.96
N ASN A 35 -4.68 -33.23 10.80
CA ASN A 35 -4.19 -32.77 9.50
C ASN A 35 -4.53 -31.30 9.22
N GLN A 36 -5.57 -30.74 9.84
CA GLN A 36 -5.95 -29.33 9.69
C GLN A 36 -4.82 -28.41 10.16
N LYS A 37 -4.14 -28.73 11.27
CA LYS A 37 -2.97 -27.95 11.70
C LYS A 37 -1.86 -28.02 10.66
N VAL A 38 -1.49 -29.24 10.22
CA VAL A 38 -0.43 -29.44 9.21
C VAL A 38 -0.75 -28.69 7.91
N PHE A 39 -2.02 -28.66 7.49
CA PHE A 39 -2.47 -27.90 6.33
C PHE A 39 -2.27 -26.38 6.55
N VAL A 40 -2.72 -25.84 7.70
CA VAL A 40 -2.62 -24.40 8.00
C VAL A 40 -1.16 -23.96 8.18
N ASP A 41 -0.30 -24.80 8.76
CA ASP A 41 1.13 -24.54 8.92
C ASP A 41 1.87 -24.44 7.56
N HIS A 42 1.37 -25.10 6.50
CA HIS A 42 1.96 -25.08 5.15
C HIS A 42 1.30 -24.08 4.18
N TYR A 43 -0.02 -23.92 4.25
CA TYR A 43 -0.83 -23.23 3.23
C TYR A 43 -1.71 -22.09 3.77
N GLY A 44 -1.71 -21.90 5.10
CA GLY A 44 -2.56 -20.92 5.78
C GLY A 44 -4.01 -21.36 5.97
N ASP A 45 -4.82 -20.47 6.54
CA ASP A 45 -6.25 -20.60 6.82
C ASP A 45 -7.15 -20.47 5.56
N ILE A 46 -6.64 -20.90 4.41
CA ILE A 46 -7.37 -20.87 3.14
C ILE A 46 -8.55 -21.86 3.10
N LEU A 47 -8.59 -22.83 4.02
CA LEU A 47 -9.76 -23.69 4.25
C LEU A 47 -10.96 -22.90 4.78
N THR A 48 -10.75 -21.89 5.63
CA THR A 48 -11.83 -20.99 6.10
C THR A 48 -12.34 -20.11 4.96
N LEU A 49 -11.45 -19.63 4.09
CA LEU A 49 -11.84 -18.90 2.88
C LEU A 49 -12.66 -19.77 1.91
N LEU A 50 -12.31 -21.05 1.74
CA LEU A 50 -13.08 -22.02 0.95
C LEU A 50 -14.48 -22.29 1.54
N LYS A 51 -14.60 -22.37 2.87
CA LYS A 51 -15.87 -22.67 3.56
C LYS A 51 -16.75 -21.43 3.81
N MET A 52 -16.28 -20.23 3.49
CA MET A 52 -17.00 -18.99 3.73
C MET A 52 -18.16 -18.77 2.74
N VAL A 53 -19.37 -18.56 3.27
CA VAL A 53 -20.53 -18.18 2.46
C VAL A 53 -20.42 -16.72 2.04
N VAL A 54 -20.27 -16.47 0.74
CA VAL A 54 -20.19 -15.11 0.18
C VAL A 54 -21.60 -14.60 -0.17
N ASP A 55 -22.13 -13.70 0.65
CA ASP A 55 -23.21 -12.78 0.26
C ASP A 55 -22.64 -11.74 -0.73
N PRO A 56 -23.22 -11.55 -1.94
CA PRO A 56 -22.72 -10.56 -2.88
C PRO A 56 -23.06 -9.12 -2.46
N VAL A 57 -24.12 -8.90 -1.67
CA VAL A 57 -24.66 -7.56 -1.38
C VAL A 57 -23.70 -6.67 -0.59
N PRO A 58 -23.02 -7.10 0.50
CA PRO A 58 -22.05 -6.27 1.21
C PRO A 58 -20.91 -5.81 0.30
N LEU A 59 -20.42 -6.68 -0.59
CA LEU A 59 -19.39 -6.30 -1.56
C LEU A 59 -19.94 -5.36 -2.64
N GLN A 60 -21.15 -5.59 -3.15
CA GLN A 60 -21.81 -4.67 -4.10
C GLN A 60 -22.00 -3.27 -3.52
N THR A 61 -22.32 -3.16 -2.22
CA THR A 61 -22.38 -1.89 -1.48
C THR A 61 -20.99 -1.29 -1.30
N LEU A 62 -20.01 -2.03 -0.79
CA LEU A 62 -18.62 -1.58 -0.60
C LEU A 62 -18.02 -0.94 -1.87
N LEU A 63 -18.23 -1.58 -3.01
CA LEU A 63 -17.69 -1.12 -4.29
C LEU A 63 -18.25 0.22 -4.77
N GLN A 64 -19.41 0.67 -4.28
CA GLN A 64 -19.93 2.03 -4.58
C GLN A 64 -19.11 3.14 -3.89
N PHE A 65 -18.28 2.79 -2.90
CA PHE A 65 -17.41 3.71 -2.17
C PHE A 65 -15.96 3.70 -2.67
N TYR A 66 -15.61 2.86 -3.65
CA TYR A 66 -14.23 2.80 -4.17
C TYR A 66 -13.84 4.11 -4.85
N ASP A 67 -12.75 4.70 -4.38
CA ASP A 67 -12.16 5.91 -4.90
C ASP A 67 -10.94 5.58 -5.79
N PRO A 68 -11.00 5.77 -7.11
CA PRO A 68 -9.91 5.43 -8.01
C PRO A 68 -8.71 6.39 -7.90
N GLU A 69 -8.92 7.61 -7.38
CA GLU A 69 -7.86 8.60 -7.18
C GLU A 69 -6.96 8.18 -6.01
N LEU A 70 -7.58 7.79 -4.88
CA LEU A 70 -6.90 7.45 -3.63
C LEU A 70 -6.65 5.94 -3.43
N ARG A 71 -7.36 5.09 -4.18
CA ARG A 71 -7.28 3.62 -4.14
C ARG A 71 -7.60 3.05 -2.76
N CYS A 72 -8.67 3.60 -2.19
CA CYS A 72 -9.31 3.18 -0.95
C CYS A 72 -10.83 3.17 -1.17
N PHE A 73 -11.57 2.79 -0.14
CA PHE A 73 -13.01 3.01 -0.05
C PHE A 73 -13.25 4.25 0.83
N THR A 74 -13.87 5.29 0.27
CA THR A 74 -14.08 6.59 0.94
C THR A 74 -15.53 6.72 1.41
N PHE A 75 -15.72 6.83 2.72
CA PHE A 75 -17.01 6.97 3.38
C PHE A 75 -17.24 8.43 3.82
N GLN A 76 -18.05 8.68 4.85
CA GLN A 76 -18.43 10.05 5.24
C GLN A 76 -17.32 10.79 6.01
N ASP A 77 -16.77 10.16 7.06
CA ASP A 77 -15.69 10.71 7.91
C ASP A 77 -14.53 9.72 8.09
N TYR A 78 -14.47 8.66 7.29
CA TYR A 78 -13.40 7.66 7.29
C TYR A 78 -13.10 7.08 5.90
N GLN A 79 -11.98 6.40 5.81
CA GLN A 79 -11.56 5.59 4.65
C GLN A 79 -11.15 4.20 5.13
N LEU A 80 -11.31 3.19 4.26
CA LEU A 80 -10.80 1.83 4.47
C LEU A 80 -10.02 1.39 3.22
N ALA A 81 -8.90 0.69 3.38
CA ALA A 81 -8.09 0.15 2.31
C ALA A 81 -7.48 -1.21 2.73
N PRO A 82 -7.66 -2.30 1.97
CA PRO A 82 -7.02 -3.57 2.30
C PRO A 82 -5.50 -3.47 2.24
N THR A 83 -4.83 -4.07 3.22
CA THR A 83 -3.36 -4.02 3.37
C THR A 83 -2.70 -5.38 3.20
N LEU A 84 -1.39 -5.41 2.99
CA LEU A 84 -0.61 -6.66 2.95
C LEU A 84 -0.66 -7.36 4.31
N GLU A 85 -0.61 -6.57 5.38
CA GLU A 85 -0.63 -6.97 6.77
C GLU A 85 -1.97 -7.64 7.13
N GLU A 86 -3.10 -6.99 6.85
CA GLU A 86 -4.43 -7.58 7.05
C GLU A 86 -4.62 -8.84 6.23
N TYR A 87 -4.25 -8.86 4.94
CA TYR A 87 -4.36 -10.05 4.10
C TYR A 87 -3.47 -11.20 4.61
N SER A 88 -2.26 -10.91 5.07
CA SER A 88 -1.35 -11.89 5.67
C SER A 88 -1.98 -12.55 6.89
N ILE A 89 -2.55 -11.76 7.80
CA ILE A 89 -3.19 -12.23 9.04
C ILE A 89 -4.50 -12.99 8.73
N LEU A 90 -5.34 -12.46 7.84
CA LEU A 90 -6.60 -13.07 7.41
C LEU A 90 -6.43 -14.41 6.67
N MET A 91 -5.26 -14.64 6.10
CA MET A 91 -4.88 -15.91 5.47
C MET A 91 -4.02 -16.81 6.36
N ASN A 92 -3.46 -16.31 7.46
CA ASN A 92 -2.33 -16.94 8.15
C ASN A 92 -1.19 -17.34 7.18
N VAL A 93 -0.80 -16.44 6.27
CA VAL A 93 0.30 -16.62 5.32
C VAL A 93 1.25 -15.42 5.40
N PRO A 94 2.53 -15.59 5.76
CA PRO A 94 3.44 -14.46 5.92
C PRO A 94 3.74 -13.77 4.57
N ILE A 95 3.85 -12.45 4.61
CA ILE A 95 4.48 -11.66 3.54
C ILE A 95 5.95 -12.08 3.50
N ARG A 96 6.49 -12.34 2.31
CA ARG A 96 7.91 -12.69 2.15
C ARG A 96 8.68 -11.57 1.44
N TYR A 97 9.88 -11.26 1.94
CA TYR A 97 10.86 -10.35 1.35
C TYR A 97 11.54 -10.99 0.12
N GLN A 98 10.74 -11.27 -0.89
CA GLN A 98 11.13 -11.81 -2.20
C GLN A 98 10.19 -11.21 -3.25
N VAL A 99 10.58 -11.23 -4.52
CA VAL A 99 9.69 -10.83 -5.61
C VAL A 99 8.37 -11.63 -5.52
N PRO A 100 7.20 -10.97 -5.61
CA PRO A 100 5.92 -11.62 -5.82
C PRO A 100 5.84 -12.30 -7.20
N PHE A 101 4.64 -12.61 -7.67
CA PHE A 101 4.43 -13.21 -8.99
C PHE A 101 4.80 -12.26 -10.15
N LEU A 102 6.08 -12.26 -10.55
CA LEU A 102 6.58 -11.37 -11.60
C LEU A 102 5.90 -11.60 -12.95
N ASP A 103 5.88 -12.83 -13.48
CA ASP A 103 4.97 -13.24 -14.57
C ASP A 103 4.85 -14.77 -14.68
N VAL A 104 3.98 -15.27 -15.56
CA VAL A 104 3.94 -16.67 -15.98
C VAL A 104 5.23 -17.02 -16.73
N PRO A 105 5.96 -18.09 -16.36
CA PRO A 105 7.11 -18.56 -17.13
C PRO A 105 6.76 -18.87 -18.59
N LYS A 106 7.67 -18.54 -19.53
CA LYS A 106 7.48 -18.82 -20.97
C LYS A 106 7.40 -20.32 -21.29
N GLU A 107 8.09 -21.14 -20.49
CA GLU A 107 8.14 -22.60 -20.60
C GLU A 107 7.76 -23.23 -19.25
N VAL A 108 7.12 -24.41 -19.30
CA VAL A 108 6.67 -25.13 -18.11
C VAL A 108 7.71 -26.16 -17.70
N ASP A 109 8.42 -25.97 -16.58
CA ASP A 109 9.17 -27.07 -15.98
C ASP A 109 8.21 -28.02 -15.26
N PHE A 110 7.75 -29.03 -16.01
CA PHE A 110 6.87 -30.08 -15.50
C PHE A 110 7.46 -30.84 -14.30
N ARG A 111 8.78 -30.84 -14.08
CA ARG A 111 9.41 -31.47 -12.91
C ARG A 111 9.08 -30.72 -11.63
N VAL A 112 9.04 -29.39 -11.68
CA VAL A 112 8.70 -28.53 -10.54
C VAL A 112 7.21 -28.66 -10.22
N VAL A 113 6.35 -28.64 -11.23
CA VAL A 113 4.90 -28.83 -11.06
C VAL A 113 4.58 -30.24 -10.54
N ALA A 114 5.20 -31.28 -11.10
CA ALA A 114 5.03 -32.66 -10.65
C ALA A 114 5.44 -32.86 -9.19
N LYS A 115 6.60 -32.31 -8.78
CA LYS A 115 7.05 -32.32 -7.39
C LYS A 115 6.08 -31.59 -6.47
N ALA A 116 5.63 -30.39 -6.84
CA ALA A 116 4.73 -29.58 -6.01
C ALA A 116 3.34 -30.20 -5.82
N LEU A 117 2.90 -31.08 -6.73
CA LEU A 117 1.59 -31.74 -6.70
C LEU A 117 1.64 -33.22 -6.31
N TYR A 118 2.83 -33.76 -6.02
CA TYR A 118 3.06 -35.19 -5.73
C TYR A 118 2.55 -36.11 -6.85
N LEU A 119 2.84 -35.74 -8.08
CA LEU A 119 2.49 -36.45 -9.32
C LEU A 119 3.76 -36.86 -10.07
N SER A 120 3.65 -37.78 -11.04
CA SER A 120 4.73 -37.98 -12.02
C SER A 120 4.74 -36.86 -13.07
N ILE A 121 5.91 -36.63 -13.68
CA ILE A 121 6.08 -35.67 -14.80
C ILE A 121 5.08 -35.96 -15.92
N LYS A 122 4.88 -37.25 -16.23
CA LYS A 122 3.96 -37.72 -17.27
C LYS A 122 2.50 -37.42 -16.95
N GLU A 123 2.08 -37.64 -15.71
CA GLU A 123 0.70 -37.33 -15.31
C GLU A 123 0.40 -35.83 -15.44
N VAL A 124 1.36 -34.96 -15.12
CA VAL A 124 1.20 -33.52 -15.35
C VAL A 124 1.21 -33.19 -16.84
N SER A 125 2.16 -33.68 -17.64
CA SER A 125 2.22 -33.36 -19.08
C SER A 125 0.99 -33.85 -19.85
N ASP A 126 0.54 -35.07 -19.58
CA ASP A 126 -0.59 -35.70 -20.27
C ASP A 126 -1.92 -35.02 -19.91
N ASN A 127 -2.02 -34.38 -18.73
CA ASN A 127 -3.19 -33.64 -18.27
C ASN A 127 -3.06 -32.11 -18.38
N TRP A 128 -1.91 -31.57 -18.81
CA TRP A 128 -1.75 -30.16 -19.13
C TRP A 128 -2.60 -29.81 -20.36
N LYS A 129 -3.40 -28.76 -20.28
CA LYS A 129 -4.31 -28.33 -21.36
C LYS A 129 -4.28 -26.83 -21.57
N SER A 130 -4.69 -26.40 -22.75
CA SER A 130 -5.06 -25.02 -23.05
C SER A 130 -6.58 -24.87 -22.93
N SER A 131 -7.04 -23.78 -22.33
CA SER A 131 -8.46 -23.46 -22.13
C SER A 131 -8.65 -21.95 -22.06
N GLY A 132 -9.52 -21.38 -22.89
CA GLY A 132 -9.87 -19.95 -22.84
C GLY A 132 -8.70 -18.95 -22.95
N GLY A 133 -7.58 -19.34 -23.58
CA GLY A 133 -6.38 -18.49 -23.69
C GLY A 133 -5.39 -18.57 -22.52
N VAL A 134 -5.63 -19.47 -21.55
CA VAL A 134 -4.66 -19.84 -20.51
C VAL A 134 -4.29 -21.33 -20.61
N VAL A 135 -3.18 -21.72 -19.99
CA VAL A 135 -2.75 -23.13 -19.86
C VAL A 135 -2.70 -23.55 -18.39
N GLY A 136 -2.82 -24.84 -18.12
CA GLY A 136 -2.87 -25.38 -16.75
C GLY A 136 -3.54 -26.74 -16.65
N LEU A 137 -4.17 -27.02 -15.49
CA LEU A 137 -4.76 -28.31 -15.14
C LEU A 137 -6.28 -28.22 -14.92
N PRO A 138 -7.09 -29.12 -15.52
CA PRO A 138 -8.53 -29.19 -15.27
C PRO A 138 -8.85 -29.57 -13.81
N LEU A 139 -9.81 -28.87 -13.20
CA LEU A 139 -10.23 -29.13 -11.81
C LEU A 139 -10.72 -30.58 -11.61
N LYS A 140 -11.45 -31.14 -12.58
CA LYS A 140 -11.92 -32.54 -12.55
C LYS A 140 -10.77 -33.54 -12.45
N TYR A 141 -9.60 -33.23 -13.01
CA TYR A 141 -8.40 -34.06 -12.89
C TYR A 141 -7.81 -33.95 -11.47
N LEU A 142 -7.61 -32.74 -10.95
CA LEU A 142 -7.07 -32.52 -9.60
C LEU A 142 -7.98 -33.11 -8.49
N VAL A 143 -9.31 -32.97 -8.63
CA VAL A 143 -10.28 -33.59 -7.70
C VAL A 143 -10.17 -35.12 -7.73
N ARG A 144 -9.89 -35.73 -8.89
CA ARG A 144 -9.67 -37.18 -8.97
C ARG A 144 -8.40 -37.58 -8.22
N MET A 145 -7.29 -36.86 -8.42
CA MET A 145 -6.02 -37.16 -7.75
C MET A 145 -6.15 -37.02 -6.22
N ALA A 146 -6.78 -35.95 -5.73
CA ALA A 146 -7.03 -35.80 -4.30
C ALA A 146 -7.92 -36.93 -3.72
N LYS A 147 -8.94 -37.38 -4.46
CA LYS A 147 -9.76 -38.55 -4.06
C LYS A 147 -9.02 -39.89 -4.18
N GLU A 148 -7.86 -39.95 -4.83
CA GLU A 148 -6.98 -41.13 -4.87
C GLU A 148 -5.93 -41.08 -3.74
N GLU A 149 -5.30 -39.93 -3.48
CA GLU A 149 -4.36 -39.78 -2.36
C GLU A 149 -5.02 -39.90 -0.98
N ALA A 150 -6.24 -39.38 -0.82
CA ALA A 150 -7.03 -39.58 0.41
C ALA A 150 -7.28 -41.07 0.71
N LYS A 151 -7.52 -41.90 -0.31
CA LYS A 151 -7.73 -43.35 -0.17
C LYS A 151 -6.44 -44.09 0.19
N LYS A 152 -5.29 -43.58 -0.24
CA LYS A 152 -3.96 -44.10 0.13
C LYS A 152 -3.53 -43.67 1.54
N GLY A 153 -4.24 -42.73 2.18
CA GLY A 153 -3.82 -42.08 3.41
C GLY A 153 -2.65 -41.11 3.22
N ASN A 154 -2.35 -40.70 1.99
CA ASN A 154 -1.24 -39.81 1.66
C ASN A 154 -1.63 -38.34 1.89
N TRP A 155 -1.69 -37.94 3.15
CA TRP A 155 -2.19 -36.64 3.57
C TRP A 155 -1.34 -35.46 3.10
N GLU A 156 -0.03 -35.65 2.88
CA GLU A 156 0.86 -34.61 2.37
C GLU A 156 0.51 -34.24 0.92
N ALA A 157 0.46 -35.24 0.04
CA ALA A 157 0.04 -35.08 -1.35
C ALA A 157 -1.40 -34.58 -1.46
N PHE A 158 -2.31 -35.12 -0.65
CA PHE A 158 -3.69 -34.68 -0.57
C PHE A 158 -3.81 -33.20 -0.20
N ASN A 159 -3.09 -32.75 0.82
CA ASN A 159 -3.11 -31.36 1.27
C ASN A 159 -2.56 -30.43 0.18
N ALA A 160 -1.47 -30.80 -0.49
CA ALA A 160 -0.91 -30.03 -1.62
C ALA A 160 -1.91 -29.92 -2.79
N GLN A 161 -2.55 -31.03 -3.16
CA GLN A 161 -3.54 -31.09 -4.24
C GLN A 161 -4.82 -30.31 -3.91
N LEU A 162 -5.28 -30.34 -2.65
CA LEU A 162 -6.39 -29.50 -2.17
C LEU A 162 -6.01 -28.02 -2.16
N ALA A 163 -4.82 -27.68 -1.68
CA ALA A 163 -4.33 -26.30 -1.62
C ALA A 163 -4.23 -25.68 -3.03
N ILE A 164 -3.67 -26.36 -4.04
CA ILE A 164 -3.61 -25.80 -5.41
C ILE A 164 -5.01 -25.58 -6.00
N MET A 165 -5.99 -26.43 -5.69
CA MET A 165 -7.38 -26.22 -6.13
C MET A 165 -7.99 -24.97 -5.49
N ILE A 166 -7.72 -24.70 -4.21
CA ILE A 166 -8.14 -23.46 -3.55
C ILE A 166 -7.42 -22.25 -4.17
N TYR A 167 -6.12 -22.37 -4.48
CA TYR A 167 -5.37 -21.30 -5.17
C TYR A 167 -5.97 -20.94 -6.53
N GLY A 168 -6.25 -21.92 -7.40
CA GLY A 168 -6.77 -21.64 -8.75
C GLY A 168 -8.25 -21.27 -8.84
N ILE A 169 -9.08 -21.74 -7.89
CA ILE A 169 -10.55 -21.57 -7.95
C ILE A 169 -11.05 -20.47 -7.00
N VAL A 170 -10.37 -20.23 -5.87
CA VAL A 170 -10.82 -19.30 -4.82
C VAL A 170 -9.91 -18.08 -4.67
N LEU A 171 -8.58 -18.25 -4.74
CA LEU A 171 -7.63 -17.15 -4.57
C LEU A 171 -7.41 -16.36 -5.87
N PHE A 172 -7.12 -17.07 -6.97
CA PHE A 172 -6.81 -16.51 -8.29
C PHE A 172 -7.80 -17.00 -9.38
N PRO A 173 -9.12 -16.74 -9.22
CA PRO A 173 -10.16 -17.30 -10.09
C PRO A 173 -10.04 -16.81 -11.54
N SER A 174 -9.44 -17.63 -12.40
CA SER A 174 -9.13 -17.29 -13.79
C SER A 174 -10.20 -17.80 -14.77
N MET A 175 -10.59 -19.07 -14.67
CA MET A 175 -11.46 -19.78 -15.62
C MET A 175 -12.28 -20.88 -14.91
N PRO A 176 -13.58 -21.08 -15.25
CA PRO A 176 -14.42 -22.10 -14.65
C PRO A 176 -13.82 -23.51 -14.67
N ASN A 177 -13.78 -24.18 -13.53
CA ASN A 177 -13.27 -25.54 -13.34
C ASN A 177 -11.82 -25.75 -13.84
N PHE A 178 -10.96 -24.72 -13.77
CA PHE A 178 -9.62 -24.77 -14.32
C PHE A 178 -8.59 -24.03 -13.45
N VAL A 179 -7.53 -24.73 -13.03
CA VAL A 179 -6.39 -24.14 -12.33
C VAL A 179 -5.35 -23.74 -13.38
N ASP A 180 -5.14 -22.45 -13.58
CA ASP A 180 -4.18 -21.95 -14.57
C ASP A 180 -2.73 -21.91 -14.06
N PHE A 181 -1.79 -21.75 -14.98
CA PHE A 181 -0.37 -21.76 -14.69
C PHE A 181 0.09 -20.53 -13.87
N ALA A 182 -0.66 -19.43 -13.84
CA ALA A 182 -0.37 -18.32 -12.92
C ALA A 182 -0.64 -18.76 -11.48
N ALA A 183 -1.82 -19.34 -11.20
CA ALA A 183 -2.14 -19.88 -9.88
C ALA A 183 -1.16 -20.96 -9.42
N ILE A 184 -0.72 -21.85 -10.34
CA ILE A 184 0.31 -22.88 -10.07
C ILE A 184 1.67 -22.24 -9.75
N THR A 185 2.08 -21.21 -10.49
CA THR A 185 3.34 -20.49 -10.23
C THR A 185 3.31 -19.78 -8.88
N ILE A 186 2.18 -19.16 -8.51
CA ILE A 186 2.02 -18.47 -7.21
C ILE A 186 2.05 -19.47 -6.05
N PHE A 187 1.40 -20.62 -6.20
CA PHE A 187 1.42 -21.72 -5.24
C PHE A 187 2.86 -22.22 -4.99
N ILE A 188 3.63 -22.46 -6.06
CA ILE A 188 5.03 -22.89 -5.98
C ILE A 188 5.92 -21.80 -5.36
N GLY A 189 5.67 -20.52 -5.67
CA GLY A 189 6.45 -19.39 -5.15
C GLY A 189 6.20 -19.07 -3.67
N GLY A 190 5.06 -19.48 -3.11
CA GLY A 190 4.75 -19.36 -1.68
C GLY A 190 4.57 -17.94 -1.13
N ASN A 191 4.46 -16.92 -1.98
CA ASN A 191 4.22 -15.52 -1.61
C ASN A 191 2.91 -14.97 -2.26
N PRO A 192 1.73 -15.52 -1.92
CA PRO A 192 0.47 -15.15 -2.58
C PRO A 192 -0.04 -13.76 -2.18
N VAL A 193 0.27 -13.28 -0.98
CA VAL A 193 -0.38 -12.11 -0.36
C VAL A 193 -0.26 -10.83 -1.20
N PRO A 194 0.93 -10.41 -1.71
CA PRO A 194 1.02 -9.22 -2.56
C PRO A 194 0.29 -9.39 -3.90
N THR A 195 0.29 -10.61 -4.45
CA THR A 195 -0.39 -10.94 -5.71
C THR A 195 -1.92 -10.90 -5.56
N LEU A 196 -2.44 -11.37 -4.43
CA LEU A 196 -3.87 -11.32 -4.06
C LEU A 196 -4.35 -9.89 -3.84
N LEU A 197 -3.53 -9.07 -3.18
CA LEU A 197 -3.84 -7.66 -2.97
C LEU A 197 -3.81 -6.91 -4.32
N ALA A 198 -2.83 -7.22 -5.19
CA ALA A 198 -2.76 -6.66 -6.54
C ALA A 198 -4.03 -6.96 -7.36
N ASP A 199 -4.44 -8.24 -7.45
CA ASP A 199 -5.61 -8.63 -8.23
C ASP A 199 -6.92 -8.12 -7.61
N THR A 200 -7.00 -7.99 -6.28
CA THR A 200 -8.13 -7.30 -5.61
C THR A 200 -8.23 -5.86 -6.11
N TYR A 201 -7.16 -5.09 -5.98
CA TYR A 201 -7.17 -3.69 -6.37
C TYR A 201 -7.35 -3.49 -7.88
N TYR A 202 -6.65 -4.26 -8.70
CA TYR A 202 -6.67 -4.16 -10.15
C TYR A 202 -8.04 -4.56 -10.73
N ALA A 203 -8.69 -5.61 -10.20
CA ALA A 203 -10.03 -5.99 -10.64
C ALA A 203 -11.09 -4.94 -10.26
N ILE A 204 -10.98 -4.31 -9.10
CA ILE A 204 -11.90 -3.25 -8.67
C ILE A 204 -11.67 -1.97 -9.49
N HIS A 205 -10.42 -1.53 -9.60
CA HIS A 205 -10.05 -0.28 -10.29
C HIS A 205 -10.47 -0.31 -11.77
N ASN A 206 -10.21 -1.41 -12.48
CA ASN A 206 -10.60 -1.54 -13.89
C ASN A 206 -12.11 -1.53 -14.14
N MET A 207 -12.92 -1.92 -13.15
CA MET A 207 -14.38 -2.00 -13.26
C MET A 207 -15.08 -0.79 -12.64
N HIS A 208 -14.35 0.12 -11.98
CA HIS A 208 -14.87 1.39 -11.49
C HIS A 208 -15.49 2.23 -12.63
N GLY A 209 -16.65 2.83 -12.39
CA GLY A 209 -17.42 3.60 -13.38
C GLY A 209 -18.07 2.78 -14.51
N LYS A 210 -17.54 1.59 -14.82
CA LYS A 210 -18.06 0.69 -15.87
C LYS A 210 -19.10 -0.30 -15.34
N GLY A 211 -18.92 -0.78 -14.10
CA GLY A 211 -19.64 -1.95 -13.59
C GLY A 211 -19.20 -3.25 -14.28
N GLY A 212 -19.93 -4.33 -14.03
CA GLY A 212 -19.68 -5.66 -14.60
C GLY A 212 -19.01 -6.65 -13.63
N ALA A 213 -18.43 -7.71 -14.20
CA ALA A 213 -17.95 -8.86 -13.45
C ALA A 213 -16.55 -8.65 -12.83
N ILE A 214 -16.44 -8.71 -11.50
CA ILE A 214 -15.17 -8.66 -10.77
C ILE A 214 -14.65 -10.09 -10.55
N ARG A 215 -13.35 -10.30 -10.80
CA ARG A 215 -12.61 -11.54 -10.54
C ARG A 215 -11.43 -11.26 -9.60
N CYS A 216 -11.59 -11.60 -8.34
CA CYS A 216 -10.57 -11.58 -7.29
C CYS A 216 -11.01 -12.56 -6.17
N CYS A 217 -10.24 -12.68 -5.08
CA CYS A 217 -10.62 -13.53 -3.95
C CYS A 217 -11.76 -12.90 -3.11
N LEU A 218 -13.01 -13.14 -3.54
CA LEU A 218 -14.21 -12.60 -2.90
C LEU A 218 -14.36 -12.99 -1.42
N PRO A 219 -14.04 -14.23 -0.98
CA PRO A 219 -14.06 -14.57 0.45
C PRO A 219 -13.09 -13.71 1.27
N LEU A 220 -11.86 -13.47 0.77
CA LEU A 220 -10.85 -12.70 1.48
C LEU A 220 -11.26 -11.22 1.59
N LEU A 221 -11.73 -10.62 0.49
CA LEU A 221 -12.23 -9.23 0.50
C LEU A 221 -13.45 -9.07 1.43
N LEU A 222 -14.35 -10.05 1.48
CA LEU A 222 -15.50 -10.03 2.38
C LEU A 222 -15.09 -10.26 3.85
N ARG A 223 -14.16 -11.18 4.12
CA ARG A 223 -13.62 -11.45 5.47
C ARG A 223 -12.90 -10.22 6.02
N TRP A 224 -12.14 -9.52 5.18
CA TRP A 224 -11.54 -8.21 5.48
C TRP A 224 -12.61 -7.17 5.78
N PHE A 225 -13.57 -6.96 4.89
CA PHE A 225 -14.56 -5.90 5.07
C PHE A 225 -15.39 -6.12 6.34
N LEU A 226 -15.87 -7.34 6.58
CA LEU A 226 -16.70 -7.66 7.75
C LEU A 226 -15.94 -7.56 9.08
N SER A 227 -14.62 -7.77 9.12
CA SER A 227 -13.86 -7.70 10.38
C SER A 227 -13.75 -6.27 10.93
N LEU A 228 -13.86 -5.26 10.06
CA LEU A 228 -13.80 -3.84 10.38
C LEU A 228 -15.15 -3.29 10.91
N LEU A 229 -16.26 -4.03 10.78
CA LEU A 229 -17.61 -3.57 11.11
C LEU A 229 -18.07 -3.95 12.54
N PRO A 230 -19.05 -3.23 13.12
CA PRO A 230 -19.68 -3.62 14.39
C PRO A 230 -20.26 -5.03 14.36
N THR A 231 -20.10 -5.76 15.47
CA THR A 231 -20.70 -7.10 15.70
C THR A 231 -21.86 -7.06 16.70
N SER A 232 -22.33 -5.87 17.05
CA SER A 232 -23.39 -5.61 18.03
C SER A 232 -23.91 -4.17 17.86
N GLY A 233 -25.08 -3.87 18.43
CA GLY A 233 -25.67 -2.53 18.41
C GLY A 233 -26.31 -2.18 17.05
N PRO A 234 -26.64 -0.89 16.82
CA PRO A 234 -27.60 -0.47 15.78
C PRO A 234 -27.29 -0.99 14.37
N PHE A 235 -26.02 -1.12 14.00
CA PHE A 235 -25.61 -1.70 12.72
C PHE A 235 -26.07 -3.16 12.53
N VAL A 236 -26.08 -3.97 13.59
CA VAL A 236 -26.55 -5.37 13.58
C VAL A 236 -28.06 -5.42 13.80
N ASP A 237 -28.58 -4.65 14.75
CA ASP A 237 -30.02 -4.64 15.08
C ASP A 237 -30.88 -4.23 13.86
N ALA A 238 -30.36 -3.34 13.02
CA ALA A 238 -31.00 -2.88 11.78
C ALA A 238 -30.96 -3.89 10.62
N GLN A 239 -30.35 -5.09 10.76
CA GLN A 239 -30.15 -6.02 9.63
C GLN A 239 -31.44 -6.48 8.93
N ASN A 240 -32.56 -6.52 9.68
CA ASN A 240 -33.87 -6.94 9.16
C ASN A 240 -34.73 -5.76 8.67
N THR A 241 -34.32 -4.51 8.92
CA THR A 241 -35.11 -3.30 8.64
C THR A 241 -34.45 -2.36 7.62
N HIS A 242 -33.13 -2.46 7.46
CA HIS A 242 -32.33 -1.60 6.59
C HIS A 242 -31.42 -2.44 5.68
N ASN A 243 -31.31 -2.04 4.42
CA ASN A 243 -30.40 -2.68 3.48
C ASN A 243 -28.93 -2.33 3.78
N TRP A 244 -28.00 -3.09 3.20
CA TRP A 244 -26.56 -2.89 3.39
C TRP A 244 -26.09 -1.44 3.13
N THR A 245 -26.61 -0.78 2.09
CA THR A 245 -26.24 0.62 1.79
C THR A 245 -26.70 1.58 2.87
N GLN A 246 -27.92 1.43 3.40
CA GLN A 246 -28.41 2.22 4.54
C GLN A 246 -27.54 1.98 5.79
N ARG A 247 -27.29 0.70 6.13
CA ARG A 247 -26.52 0.29 7.32
C ARG A 247 -25.07 0.78 7.27
N ILE A 248 -24.44 0.80 6.10
CA ILE A 248 -23.08 1.33 5.91
C ILE A 248 -23.06 2.86 5.90
N MET A 249 -24.07 3.53 5.30
CA MET A 249 -24.19 4.98 5.32
C MET A 249 -24.48 5.56 6.72
N SER A 250 -24.98 4.76 7.66
CA SER A 250 -25.15 5.15 9.07
C SER A 250 -23.90 4.98 9.94
N LEU A 251 -22.82 4.36 9.44
CA LEU A 251 -21.57 4.21 10.19
C LEU A 251 -20.75 5.50 10.17
N THR A 252 -20.12 5.80 11.30
CA THR A 252 -19.13 6.86 11.45
C THR A 252 -17.73 6.27 11.70
N SER A 253 -16.71 7.12 11.73
CA SER A 253 -15.37 6.72 12.12
C SER A 253 -15.22 6.29 13.60
N TYR A 254 -16.28 6.33 14.42
CA TYR A 254 -16.29 5.76 15.77
C TYR A 254 -16.77 4.29 15.80
N ASP A 255 -17.56 3.86 14.81
CA ASP A 255 -18.14 2.51 14.76
C ASP A 255 -17.18 1.45 14.18
N ILE A 256 -16.14 1.89 13.47
CA ILE A 256 -15.16 1.04 12.79
C ILE A 256 -14.13 0.47 13.78
N LYS A 257 -13.80 -0.81 13.62
CA LYS A 257 -12.84 -1.56 14.46
C LYS A 257 -11.38 -1.33 14.04
N TRP A 258 -10.89 -0.11 14.24
CA TRP A 258 -9.52 0.36 13.93
C TRP A 258 -8.34 -0.41 14.56
N GLN A 259 -8.59 -1.44 15.38
CA GLN A 259 -7.53 -2.18 16.08
C GLN A 259 -7.71 -3.70 16.00
N ALA A 260 -8.56 -4.20 15.08
CA ALA A 260 -8.86 -5.63 14.93
C ALA A 260 -7.61 -6.53 14.77
N TYR A 261 -6.51 -5.97 14.27
CA TYR A 261 -5.25 -6.66 13.99
C TYR A 261 -4.02 -6.05 14.67
N ARG A 262 -4.20 -5.03 15.53
CA ARG A 262 -3.10 -4.21 16.10
C ARG A 262 -2.03 -5.04 16.83
N VAL A 263 -2.43 -6.12 17.51
CA VAL A 263 -1.50 -6.99 18.26
C VAL A 263 -0.65 -7.91 17.37
N ASN A 264 -0.98 -8.02 16.08
CA ASN A 264 -0.29 -8.87 15.10
C ASN A 264 0.64 -8.08 14.17
N VAL A 265 0.51 -6.74 14.12
CA VAL A 265 1.25 -5.86 13.21
C VAL A 265 2.35 -5.13 13.97
N ARG A 266 3.62 -5.52 13.75
CA ARG A 266 4.80 -4.90 14.39
C ARG A 266 5.31 -3.66 13.65
N SER A 267 4.98 -3.56 12.37
CA SER A 267 5.45 -2.58 11.41
C SER A 267 4.51 -2.59 10.21
N VAL A 268 4.49 -1.50 9.43
CA VAL A 268 3.70 -1.39 8.19
C VAL A 268 4.65 -1.15 7.04
N ILE A 269 4.49 -1.88 5.93
CA ILE A 269 5.24 -1.66 4.69
C ILE A 269 4.69 -0.41 4.03
N MET A 270 5.48 0.67 4.04
CA MET A 270 5.06 1.99 3.52
C MET A 270 5.48 2.22 2.07
N SER A 271 6.66 1.73 1.70
CA SER A 271 7.29 1.97 0.39
C SER A 271 8.14 0.75 -0.04
N CYS A 272 8.57 0.72 -1.30
CA CYS A 272 9.26 -0.43 -1.90
C CYS A 272 10.29 0.03 -2.93
N GLY A 273 11.58 -0.22 -2.66
CA GLY A 273 12.70 0.25 -3.50
C GLY A 273 12.62 1.76 -3.76
N GLU A 274 12.60 2.14 -5.04
CA GLU A 274 12.45 3.52 -5.52
C GLU A 274 11.01 4.09 -5.48
N PHE A 275 10.00 3.26 -5.18
CA PHE A 275 8.59 3.66 -5.16
C PHE A 275 8.22 4.20 -3.78
N HIS A 276 7.52 5.33 -3.73
CA HIS A 276 7.11 6.01 -2.50
C HIS A 276 5.92 5.32 -1.83
N ASN A 277 5.12 4.62 -2.62
CA ASN A 277 4.06 3.71 -2.20
C ASN A 277 4.48 2.25 -2.48
N VAL A 278 3.59 1.29 -2.22
CA VAL A 278 3.86 -0.13 -2.47
C VAL A 278 3.22 -0.58 -3.79
N PRO A 279 3.99 -0.74 -4.89
CA PRO A 279 3.50 -1.24 -6.16
C PRO A 279 3.29 -2.77 -6.09
N LEU A 280 2.10 -3.24 -6.42
CA LEU A 280 1.75 -4.67 -6.37
C LEU A 280 1.71 -5.25 -7.79
N ILE A 281 2.12 -6.52 -7.93
CA ILE A 281 2.09 -7.27 -9.19
C ILE A 281 1.05 -8.38 -9.09
N GLY A 282 0.01 -8.34 -9.95
CA GLY A 282 -1.08 -9.32 -9.99
C GLY A 282 -0.97 -10.33 -11.13
N THR A 283 -2.01 -11.13 -11.32
CA THR A 283 -2.11 -12.05 -12.48
C THR A 283 -2.48 -11.32 -13.77
N LYS A 284 -3.20 -10.20 -13.70
CA LYS A 284 -3.66 -9.45 -14.89
C LYS A 284 -3.00 -8.08 -15.07
N GLY A 285 -2.47 -7.46 -14.01
CA GLY A 285 -1.83 -6.14 -14.08
C GLY A 285 -1.07 -5.75 -12.82
N CYS A 286 -0.46 -4.57 -12.84
CA CYS A 286 0.23 -3.99 -11.69
C CYS A 286 -0.55 -2.79 -11.17
N ILE A 287 -0.59 -2.60 -9.85
CA ILE A 287 -1.24 -1.46 -9.20
C ILE A 287 -0.62 -1.17 -7.83
N ASN A 288 -0.27 0.08 -7.50
CA ASN A 288 0.08 0.44 -6.12
C ASN A 288 -1.17 0.63 -5.22
N TYR A 289 -1.03 0.28 -3.94
CA TYR A 289 -1.88 0.78 -2.87
C TYR A 289 -1.10 1.81 -2.05
N ASN A 290 -1.80 2.57 -1.20
CA ASN A 290 -1.25 3.75 -0.51
C ASN A 290 -1.32 3.55 1.01
N PRO A 291 -0.30 2.97 1.67
CA PRO A 291 -0.36 2.51 3.07
C PRO A 291 -0.65 3.62 4.09
N VAL A 292 -0.27 4.87 3.77
CA VAL A 292 -0.54 6.05 4.62
C VAL A 292 -2.03 6.24 4.91
N LEU A 293 -2.93 5.80 4.02
CA LEU A 293 -4.39 5.90 4.18
C LEU A 293 -4.99 4.81 5.09
N SER A 294 -4.27 3.69 5.30
CA SER A 294 -4.74 2.55 6.09
C SER A 294 -4.07 2.41 7.47
N LEU A 295 -3.06 3.24 7.79
CA LEU A 295 -2.38 3.26 9.10
C LEU A 295 -3.34 3.18 10.30
N ARG A 296 -4.48 3.87 10.23
CA ARG A 296 -5.51 3.85 11.28
C ARG A 296 -6.15 2.46 11.48
N GLN A 297 -6.31 1.62 10.44
CA GLN A 297 -6.83 0.24 10.55
C GLN A 297 -5.89 -0.69 11.30
N LEU A 298 -4.60 -0.41 11.22
CA LEU A 298 -3.53 -1.20 11.82
C LEU A 298 -3.22 -0.73 13.26
N GLY A 299 -3.84 0.36 13.72
CA GLY A 299 -3.67 0.92 15.07
C GLY A 299 -2.54 1.96 15.21
N PHE A 300 -2.17 2.63 14.11
CA PHE A 300 -1.09 3.63 14.03
C PHE A 300 -1.66 5.06 13.95
N VAL A 301 -0.91 6.06 14.41
CA VAL A 301 -1.29 7.48 14.33
C VAL A 301 -1.14 8.01 12.90
N MET A 302 -2.12 8.76 12.40
CA MET A 302 -2.00 9.56 11.17
C MET A 302 -1.72 11.02 11.55
N ASN A 303 -0.48 11.48 11.37
CA ASN A 303 0.03 12.76 11.88
C ASN A 303 -0.43 14.01 11.07
N GLY A 304 -1.55 13.94 10.35
CA GLY A 304 -2.09 15.06 9.57
C GLY A 304 -2.96 14.61 8.41
N ARG A 305 -3.09 15.50 7.41
CA ARG A 305 -3.54 15.13 6.06
C ARG A 305 -2.34 14.55 5.32
N SER A 306 -2.49 13.38 4.71
CA SER A 306 -1.50 12.85 3.78
C SER A 306 -1.20 13.88 2.68
N LEU A 307 0.08 14.07 2.36
CA LEU A 307 0.53 15.02 1.35
C LEU A 307 0.25 14.47 -0.05
N ASP A 308 -0.07 15.34 -1.00
CA ASP A 308 -0.38 14.91 -2.38
C ASP A 308 0.79 14.14 -3.03
N ALA A 309 2.03 14.45 -2.63
CA ALA A 309 3.24 13.72 -3.03
C ALA A 309 3.28 12.26 -2.51
N GLU A 310 2.72 11.98 -1.33
CA GLU A 310 2.61 10.63 -0.76
C GLU A 310 1.60 9.77 -1.51
N ILE A 311 0.73 10.35 -2.34
CA ILE A 311 -0.34 9.64 -3.07
C ILE A 311 -0.19 9.78 -4.60
N ALA A 312 0.73 10.62 -5.09
CA ALA A 312 0.94 10.93 -6.49
C ALA A 312 1.41 9.75 -7.38
N GLU A 313 1.77 8.61 -6.78
CA GLU A 313 2.36 7.49 -7.50
C GLU A 313 1.32 6.72 -8.33
N SER A 314 1.45 6.79 -9.66
CA SER A 314 0.48 6.28 -10.62
C SER A 314 0.87 4.93 -11.25
N VAL A 315 1.33 3.96 -10.44
CA VAL A 315 1.47 2.57 -10.90
C VAL A 315 0.07 1.97 -11.05
N CYS A 316 -0.43 1.93 -12.28
CA CYS A 316 -1.61 1.15 -12.69
C CYS A 316 -1.48 0.84 -14.19
N PHE A 317 -1.31 -0.42 -14.58
CA PHE A 317 -1.19 -0.83 -16.00
C PHE A 317 -1.46 -2.34 -16.21
N GLU A 318 -1.85 -2.74 -17.42
CA GLU A 318 -1.99 -4.17 -17.78
C GLU A 318 -0.61 -4.81 -17.93
N LYS A 319 -0.45 -6.03 -17.39
CA LYS A 319 0.85 -6.70 -17.25
C LYS A 319 1.62 -6.84 -18.58
N ARG A 320 0.89 -7.02 -19.68
CA ARG A 320 1.44 -7.18 -21.04
C ARG A 320 1.67 -5.87 -21.80
N SER A 321 1.17 -4.74 -21.29
CA SER A 321 1.27 -3.45 -21.98
C SER A 321 2.60 -2.72 -21.78
N ASP A 322 3.31 -3.00 -20.68
CA ASP A 322 4.56 -2.32 -20.33
C ASP A 322 5.53 -3.27 -19.58
N PRO A 323 6.27 -4.13 -20.30
CA PRO A 323 7.22 -5.07 -19.69
C PRO A 323 8.38 -4.38 -18.96
N ALA A 324 8.86 -3.24 -19.46
CA ALA A 324 9.96 -2.50 -18.84
C ALA A 324 9.58 -1.96 -17.46
N ARG A 325 8.33 -1.50 -17.30
CA ARG A 325 7.79 -1.06 -16.02
C ARG A 325 7.41 -2.23 -15.10
N LEU A 326 6.99 -3.37 -15.65
CA LEU A 326 6.82 -4.61 -14.89
C LEU A 326 8.15 -5.06 -14.26
N GLU A 327 9.23 -5.07 -15.03
CA GLU A 327 10.58 -5.37 -14.50
C GLU A 327 11.03 -4.34 -13.47
N ARG A 328 10.74 -3.04 -13.67
CA ARG A 328 11.06 -1.97 -12.72
C ARG A 328 10.40 -2.20 -11.37
N VAL A 329 9.10 -2.53 -11.36
CA VAL A 329 8.38 -2.92 -10.13
C VAL A 329 8.97 -4.22 -9.56
N GLY A 330 9.33 -5.19 -10.39
CA GLY A 330 9.98 -6.44 -9.98
C GLY A 330 11.33 -6.23 -9.29
N ARG A 331 12.13 -5.24 -9.72
CA ARG A 331 13.41 -4.87 -9.10
C ARG A 331 13.25 -4.22 -7.73
N ALA A 332 12.29 -3.33 -7.56
CA ALA A 332 12.01 -2.71 -6.25
C ALA A 332 11.73 -3.76 -5.15
N TRP A 333 11.00 -4.83 -5.48
CA TRP A 333 10.75 -5.96 -4.57
C TRP A 333 11.98 -6.86 -4.29
N MET A 334 13.13 -6.60 -4.93
CA MET A 334 14.43 -7.21 -4.60
C MET A 334 15.34 -6.30 -3.79
N GLU A 335 15.06 -4.99 -3.73
CA GLU A 335 15.94 -3.98 -3.14
C GLU A 335 15.69 -3.84 -1.63
N SER A 336 14.52 -3.31 -1.24
CA SER A 336 14.11 -3.19 0.16
C SER A 336 12.62 -2.86 0.26
N LEU A 337 11.99 -3.32 1.35
CA LEU A 337 10.71 -2.80 1.81
C LEU A 337 10.99 -1.82 2.95
N GLN A 338 10.46 -0.59 2.89
CA GLN A 338 10.63 0.35 3.99
C GLN A 338 9.44 0.21 4.96
N GLU A 339 9.77 -0.13 6.18
CA GLU A 339 8.80 -0.37 7.25
C GLU A 339 8.81 0.77 8.26
N GLN A 340 7.62 1.26 8.63
CA GLN A 340 7.48 2.21 9.75
C GLN A 340 7.13 1.47 11.05
N PRO A 341 7.93 1.62 12.12
CA PRO A 341 7.59 1.09 13.45
C PRO A 341 6.51 1.96 14.12
N PRO A 342 5.76 1.42 15.10
CA PRO A 342 4.58 2.08 15.63
C PRO A 342 4.87 3.33 16.46
N LEU A 343 4.47 4.49 15.92
CA LEU A 343 3.95 5.57 16.75
C LEU A 343 2.60 5.11 17.32
N ILE A 344 2.64 4.68 18.58
CA ILE A 344 1.52 4.10 19.33
C ILE A 344 0.36 5.10 19.40
N LEU A 345 -0.83 4.73 18.89
CA LEU A 345 -2.07 5.42 19.25
C LEU A 345 -2.22 5.41 20.78
N SER A 346 -2.24 6.59 21.39
CA SER A 346 -2.95 6.78 22.66
C SER A 346 -4.44 6.53 22.43
N GLU A 347 -5.16 6.19 23.48
CA GLU A 347 -6.58 5.82 23.40
C GLU A 347 -7.51 7.01 23.05
N SER A 348 -6.93 8.20 22.88
CA SER A 348 -7.61 9.50 22.89
C SER A 348 -7.26 10.39 21.69
N VAL A 349 -6.96 9.84 20.51
CA VAL A 349 -6.68 10.63 19.29
C VAL A 349 -7.89 10.65 18.33
N PRO A 350 -8.88 11.55 18.52
CA PRO A 350 -9.87 11.82 17.50
C PRO A 350 -9.19 12.58 16.35
N ALA A 351 -9.11 11.95 15.17
CA ALA A 351 -8.46 12.53 14.00
C ALA A 351 -9.30 13.64 13.33
N GLU A 352 -9.74 14.65 14.08
CA GLU A 352 -10.68 15.68 13.61
C GLU A 352 -10.17 16.45 12.39
N HIS A 353 -8.87 16.77 12.35
CA HIS A 353 -8.24 17.39 11.17
C HIS A 353 -8.34 16.50 9.92
N TYR A 354 -8.25 15.17 10.08
CA TYR A 354 -8.41 14.20 8.99
C TYR A 354 -9.89 14.08 8.58
N LYS A 355 -10.83 14.02 9.54
CA LYS A 355 -12.28 14.04 9.26
C LYS A 355 -12.69 15.31 8.50
N GLN A 356 -12.19 16.48 8.92
CA GLN A 356 -12.40 17.75 8.24
C GLN A 356 -11.85 17.73 6.81
N ALA A 357 -10.63 17.21 6.61
CA ALA A 357 -10.04 17.05 5.28
C ALA A 357 -10.83 16.09 4.38
N LEU A 358 -11.37 14.99 4.92
CA LEU A 358 -12.23 14.05 4.18
C LEU A 358 -13.58 14.69 3.81
N MET A 359 -14.24 15.36 4.77
CA MET A 359 -15.52 16.05 4.52
C MET A 359 -15.37 17.18 3.50
N GLU A 360 -14.27 17.94 3.53
CA GLU A 360 -13.99 18.98 2.54
C GLU A 360 -13.66 18.38 1.16
N ASN A 361 -12.82 17.34 1.10
CA ASN A 361 -12.55 16.61 -0.15
C ASN A 361 -13.86 16.06 -0.76
N ARG A 362 -14.77 15.53 0.07
CA ARG A 362 -16.11 15.09 -0.37
C ARG A 362 -16.96 16.24 -0.88
N ARG A 363 -17.02 17.38 -0.17
CA ARG A 363 -17.77 18.58 -0.58
C ARG A 363 -17.29 19.11 -1.93
N LEU A 364 -15.99 19.15 -2.15
CA LEU A 364 -15.37 19.53 -3.43
C LEU A 364 -15.61 18.48 -4.53
N LYS A 365 -15.71 17.18 -4.17
CA LYS A 365 -16.01 16.08 -5.11
C LYS A 365 -17.46 16.09 -5.59
N GLU A 366 -18.41 16.35 -4.70
CA GLU A 366 -19.83 16.51 -5.06
C GLU A 366 -20.04 17.77 -5.92
N LYS A 367 -19.44 18.92 -5.55
CA LYS A 367 -19.45 20.13 -6.40
C LYS A 367 -18.85 19.96 -7.80
N GLU A 368 -17.75 19.21 -7.95
CA GLU A 368 -17.16 18.99 -9.29
C GLU A 368 -18.11 18.21 -10.20
N GLN A 369 -18.86 17.24 -9.65
CA GLN A 369 -19.85 16.48 -10.41
C GLN A 369 -21.01 17.36 -10.89
N ASP A 370 -21.47 18.29 -10.04
CA ASP A 370 -22.49 19.28 -10.42
C ASP A 370 -22.01 20.20 -11.54
N ILE A 371 -20.79 20.75 -11.43
CA ILE A 371 -20.20 21.61 -12.48
C ILE A 371 -20.03 20.84 -13.79
N GLN A 372 -19.55 19.59 -13.76
CA GLN A 372 -19.45 18.75 -14.96
C GLN A 372 -20.83 18.50 -15.59
N MET A 373 -21.89 18.35 -14.78
CA MET A 373 -23.26 18.16 -15.27
C MET A 373 -23.85 19.41 -15.92
N GLU A 374 -23.66 20.59 -15.31
CA GLU A 374 -24.06 21.87 -15.92
C GLU A 374 -23.25 22.17 -17.19
N LEU A 375 -21.95 21.85 -17.20
CA LEU A 375 -21.10 22.00 -18.38
C LEU A 375 -21.58 21.12 -19.54
N TYR A 376 -22.06 19.91 -19.25
CA TYR A 376 -22.68 19.04 -20.25
C TYR A 376 -24.01 19.61 -20.78
N LYS A 377 -24.90 20.09 -19.90
CA LYS A 377 -26.17 20.74 -20.27
C LYS A 377 -25.92 21.96 -21.17
N ALA A 378 -25.03 22.86 -20.76
CA ALA A 378 -24.69 24.07 -21.50
C ALA A 378 -24.12 23.75 -22.89
N LYS A 379 -23.26 22.72 -23.01
CA LYS A 379 -22.74 22.25 -24.31
C LYS A 379 -23.84 21.68 -25.20
N ALA A 380 -24.77 20.91 -24.65
CA ALA A 380 -25.92 20.37 -25.40
C ALA A 380 -26.87 21.47 -25.89
N ASP A 381 -27.23 22.44 -25.03
CA ASP A 381 -28.09 23.57 -25.41
C ASP A 381 -27.41 24.49 -26.44
N LYS A 382 -26.11 24.77 -26.29
CA LYS A 382 -25.32 25.53 -27.29
C LYS A 382 -25.29 24.83 -28.65
N LEU A 383 -25.25 23.49 -28.68
CA LEU A 383 -25.34 22.69 -29.89
C LEU A 383 -26.75 22.71 -30.49
N ASN A 384 -27.80 22.51 -29.69
CA ASN A 384 -29.20 22.60 -30.13
C ASN A 384 -29.52 23.97 -30.76
N LEU A 385 -29.09 25.06 -30.13
CA LEU A 385 -29.20 26.43 -30.67
C LEU A 385 -28.38 26.60 -31.96
N ALA A 386 -27.22 25.95 -32.09
CA ALA A 386 -26.44 25.96 -33.33
C ALA A 386 -27.12 25.20 -34.48
N HIS A 387 -27.92 24.16 -34.19
CA HIS A 387 -28.75 23.48 -35.17
C HIS A 387 -29.96 24.33 -35.57
N GLN A 388 -30.68 24.91 -34.60
CA GLN A 388 -31.84 25.78 -34.86
C GLN A 388 -31.49 27.04 -35.68
N LEU A 389 -30.25 27.55 -35.55
CA LEU A 389 -29.76 28.68 -36.35
C LEU A 389 -29.45 28.33 -37.82
N LYS A 390 -29.50 27.05 -38.25
CA LYS A 390 -29.32 26.68 -39.66
C LYS A 390 -30.60 26.96 -40.45
N GLY A 391 -30.57 28.01 -41.28
CA GLY A 391 -31.68 28.40 -42.17
C GLY A 391 -32.62 29.47 -41.60
N MET A 392 -32.42 29.91 -40.36
CA MET A 392 -33.25 30.92 -39.71
C MET A 392 -32.72 32.35 -39.95
N GLN A 393 -33.61 33.30 -40.25
CA GLN A 393 -33.30 34.72 -40.47
C GLN A 393 -34.26 35.61 -39.65
N GLY A 394 -34.05 36.94 -39.66
CA GLY A 394 -34.87 37.91 -38.92
C GLY A 394 -34.55 38.01 -37.42
N GLU A 395 -35.47 38.58 -36.65
CA GLU A 395 -35.27 38.90 -35.23
C GLU A 395 -35.09 37.66 -34.34
N ASP A 396 -35.82 36.57 -34.61
CA ASP A 396 -35.65 35.31 -33.88
C ASP A 396 -34.25 34.72 -34.07
N ALA A 397 -33.66 34.83 -35.26
CA ALA A 397 -32.28 34.42 -35.48
C ALA A 397 -31.29 35.27 -34.66
N SER A 398 -31.58 36.55 -34.44
CA SER A 398 -30.80 37.41 -33.53
C SER A 398 -31.00 37.03 -32.06
N ARG A 399 -32.24 36.73 -31.65
CA ARG A 399 -32.57 36.26 -30.30
C ARG A 399 -31.88 34.93 -29.96
N LEU A 400 -31.87 33.97 -30.89
CA LEU A 400 -31.14 32.70 -30.74
C LEU A 400 -29.61 32.89 -30.73
N LYS A 401 -29.07 33.81 -31.53
CA LYS A 401 -27.63 34.16 -31.48
C LYS A 401 -27.23 34.71 -30.11
N SER A 402 -28.02 35.62 -29.54
CA SER A 402 -27.79 36.15 -28.18
C SER A 402 -27.89 35.06 -27.11
N LYS A 403 -28.91 34.17 -27.19
CA LYS A 403 -29.01 33.04 -26.26
C LYS A 403 -27.81 32.10 -26.37
N LYS A 404 -27.32 31.82 -27.58
CA LYS A 404 -26.12 30.99 -27.83
C LYS A 404 -24.83 31.63 -27.29
N ARG A 405 -24.70 32.97 -27.32
CA ARG A 405 -23.59 33.68 -26.66
C ARG A 405 -23.60 33.47 -25.15
N SER A 406 -24.76 33.66 -24.51
CA SER A 406 -24.93 33.42 -23.07
C SER A 406 -24.55 31.98 -22.66
N TYR A 407 -24.94 30.95 -23.41
CA TYR A 407 -24.46 29.57 -23.14
C TYR A 407 -22.95 29.37 -23.34
N THR A 408 -22.31 30.19 -24.18
CA THR A 408 -20.85 30.16 -24.37
C THR A 408 -20.13 30.85 -23.19
N GLU A 409 -20.70 31.93 -22.66
CA GLU A 409 -20.24 32.62 -21.44
C GLU A 409 -20.40 31.72 -20.20
N ILE A 410 -21.54 31.04 -20.06
CA ILE A 410 -21.79 30.02 -19.04
C ILE A 410 -20.77 28.88 -19.14
N GLU A 411 -20.46 28.40 -20.35
CA GLU A 411 -19.42 27.38 -20.54
C GLU A 411 -18.03 27.89 -20.10
N THR A 412 -17.64 29.13 -20.40
CA THR A 412 -16.36 29.68 -19.92
C THR A 412 -16.31 29.78 -18.40
N LEU A 413 -17.37 30.27 -17.76
CA LEU A 413 -17.47 30.38 -16.29
C LEU A 413 -17.42 29.01 -15.61
N LEU A 414 -18.14 28.01 -16.15
CA LEU A 414 -18.11 26.64 -15.63
C LEU A 414 -16.73 25.98 -15.82
N ASN A 415 -16.01 26.26 -16.91
CA ASN A 415 -14.62 25.78 -17.10
C ASN A 415 -13.59 26.54 -16.20
N GLU A 416 -13.93 27.73 -15.69
CA GLU A 416 -13.11 28.45 -14.70
C GLU A 416 -13.38 27.96 -13.28
N GLU A 417 -14.64 27.81 -12.89
CA GLU A 417 -15.01 27.27 -11.58
C GLU A 417 -14.63 25.78 -11.46
N HIS A 418 -14.69 25.01 -12.56
CA HIS A 418 -14.14 23.65 -12.63
C HIS A 418 -12.64 23.62 -12.33
N ARG A 419 -11.87 24.57 -12.87
CA ARG A 419 -10.45 24.72 -12.56
C ARG A 419 -10.25 25.11 -11.09
N ARG A 420 -10.93 26.14 -10.59
CA ARG A 420 -10.83 26.55 -9.18
C ARG A 420 -11.16 25.42 -8.20
N ILE A 421 -12.16 24.57 -8.48
CA ILE A 421 -12.45 23.41 -7.63
C ILE A 421 -11.43 22.28 -7.82
N ALA A 422 -10.86 22.11 -9.02
CA ALA A 422 -9.72 21.22 -9.23
C ALA A 422 -8.44 21.69 -8.50
N ASP A 423 -8.24 23.02 -8.38
CA ASP A 423 -7.11 23.64 -7.69
C ASP A 423 -7.32 23.65 -6.15
N GLN A 424 -8.57 23.73 -5.69
CA GLN A 424 -8.95 23.59 -4.26
C GLN A 424 -8.98 22.13 -3.80
N ARG A 425 -9.26 21.18 -4.70
CA ARG A 425 -9.05 19.76 -4.44
C ARG A 425 -7.54 19.46 -4.40
N PRO A 426 -7.04 18.71 -3.40
CA PRO A 426 -5.67 18.18 -3.42
C PRO A 426 -5.44 17.05 -4.45
N HIS A 427 -6.32 16.88 -5.44
CA HIS A 427 -6.42 15.66 -6.25
C HIS A 427 -6.30 15.92 -7.76
N ARG A 428 -5.87 17.13 -8.16
CA ARG A 428 -5.54 17.45 -9.57
C ARG A 428 -4.20 18.18 -9.75
N TYR A 429 -3.12 17.43 -9.54
CA TYR A 429 -1.95 17.38 -10.43
C TYR A 429 -1.61 18.66 -11.23
N ALA A 430 -1.23 19.73 -10.53
CA ALA A 430 -0.73 20.97 -11.14
C ALA A 430 0.70 20.81 -11.70
N THR A 431 0.80 20.09 -12.83
CA THR A 431 1.91 20.09 -13.80
C THR A 431 3.30 19.69 -13.28
N ARG A 432 3.80 18.56 -13.81
CA ARG A 432 5.17 18.02 -13.68
C ARG A 432 6.32 18.94 -14.19
N LEU A 433 6.06 20.22 -14.42
CA LEU A 433 7.08 21.24 -14.72
C LEU A 433 7.36 22.15 -13.52
N ASN A 434 6.38 22.43 -12.64
CA ASN A 434 6.58 23.40 -11.56
C ASN A 434 7.29 22.76 -10.36
N GLN A 435 6.88 21.56 -9.95
CA GLN A 435 7.65 20.79 -8.95
C GLN A 435 9.04 20.41 -9.45
N GLN A 436 9.17 20.09 -10.75
CA GLN A 436 10.47 19.81 -11.37
C GLN A 436 11.37 21.05 -11.32
N ARG A 437 10.91 22.22 -11.80
CA ARG A 437 11.65 23.49 -11.69
C ARG A 437 12.06 23.83 -10.25
N ASN A 438 11.18 23.66 -9.28
CA ASN A 438 11.51 23.94 -7.88
C ASN A 438 12.57 22.96 -7.34
N MET A 439 12.50 21.66 -7.71
CA MET A 439 13.53 20.68 -7.33
C MET A 439 14.85 20.92 -8.06
N ASP A 440 14.82 21.24 -9.35
CA ASP A 440 16.01 21.57 -10.15
C ASP A 440 16.68 22.86 -9.62
N GLN A 441 15.87 23.86 -9.22
CA GLN A 441 16.35 25.08 -8.57
C GLN A 441 16.98 24.78 -7.20
N VAL A 442 16.30 24.02 -6.32
CA VAL A 442 16.85 23.64 -5.00
C VAL A 442 18.11 22.79 -5.14
N GLN A 443 18.21 21.92 -6.15
CA GLN A 443 19.45 21.18 -6.46
C GLN A 443 20.56 22.10 -7.00
N THR A 444 20.21 23.13 -7.76
CA THR A 444 21.17 24.14 -8.24
C THR A 444 21.70 24.99 -7.08
N GLU A 445 20.82 25.50 -6.21
CA GLU A 445 21.19 26.23 -4.99
C GLU A 445 22.05 25.37 -4.06
N LEU A 446 21.75 24.07 -3.92
CA LEU A 446 22.57 23.13 -3.15
C LEU A 446 23.93 22.83 -3.81
N ALA A 447 24.00 22.83 -5.14
CA ALA A 447 25.25 22.67 -5.90
C ALA A 447 26.15 23.91 -5.80
N GLU A 448 25.58 25.11 -5.91
CA GLU A 448 26.29 26.38 -5.65
C GLU A 448 26.77 26.44 -4.20
N MET A 449 25.94 26.07 -3.23
CA MET A 449 26.33 26.02 -1.82
C MET A 449 27.51 25.05 -1.58
N ARG A 450 27.53 23.89 -2.27
CA ARG A 450 28.66 22.95 -2.24
C ARG A 450 29.91 23.51 -2.93
N ALA A 451 29.77 24.22 -4.05
CA ALA A 451 30.88 24.87 -4.74
C ALA A 451 31.50 25.98 -3.89
N ASN A 452 30.67 26.81 -3.24
CA ASN A 452 31.07 27.86 -2.32
C ASN A 452 31.77 27.26 -1.08
N MET A 453 31.25 26.17 -0.52
CA MET A 453 31.89 25.43 0.57
C MET A 453 33.26 24.89 0.16
N ALA A 454 33.39 24.33 -1.06
CA ALA A 454 34.66 23.85 -1.58
C ALA A 454 35.68 24.98 -1.80
N GLN A 455 35.25 26.12 -2.36
CA GLN A 455 36.11 27.31 -2.50
C GLN A 455 36.58 27.84 -1.14
N PHE A 456 35.68 27.87 -0.14
CA PHE A 456 36.02 28.26 1.23
C PHE A 456 37.05 27.31 1.85
N MET A 457 36.88 25.99 1.69
CA MET A 457 37.86 24.99 2.18
C MET A 457 39.23 25.15 1.50
N THR A 458 39.28 25.38 0.18
CA THR A 458 40.54 25.67 -0.54
C THR A 458 41.19 26.96 -0.05
N MET A 459 40.41 28.01 0.21
CA MET A 459 40.93 29.26 0.77
C MET A 459 41.49 29.05 2.19
N MET A 460 40.81 28.29 3.03
CA MET A 460 41.29 27.92 4.37
C MET A 460 42.57 27.08 4.31
N GLN A 461 42.71 26.16 3.36
CA GLN A 461 43.96 25.41 3.13
C GLN A 461 45.11 26.35 2.72
N GLY A 462 44.86 27.33 1.85
CA GLY A 462 45.85 28.36 1.50
C GLY A 462 46.27 29.23 2.69
N VAL A 463 45.34 29.57 3.59
CA VAL A 463 45.65 30.28 4.85
C VAL A 463 46.50 29.42 5.79
N VAL A 464 46.20 28.12 5.91
CA VAL A 464 47.01 27.19 6.72
C VAL A 464 48.41 27.04 6.14
N GLN A 465 48.58 26.84 4.83
CA GLN A 465 49.91 26.81 4.20
C GLN A 465 50.68 28.13 4.41
N GLY A 466 50.02 29.29 4.28
CA GLY A 466 50.64 30.58 4.57
C GLY A 466 51.09 30.73 6.03
N GLN A 467 50.35 30.16 6.98
CA GLN A 467 50.75 30.10 8.39
C GLN A 467 51.91 29.12 8.63
N GLU A 468 51.94 27.97 7.94
CA GLU A 468 53.06 27.01 8.01
C GLU A 468 54.35 27.59 7.41
N GLU A 469 54.27 28.31 6.28
CA GLU A 469 55.42 29.00 5.68
C GLU A 469 55.93 30.15 6.57
N LEU A 470 55.04 30.94 7.18
CA LEU A 470 55.41 31.93 8.20
C LEU A 470 56.04 31.30 9.43
N GLY A 471 55.53 30.15 9.89
CA GLY A 471 56.11 29.38 10.98
C GLY A 471 57.50 28.83 10.65
N ALA A 472 57.70 28.33 9.43
CA ALA A 472 59.01 27.85 8.95
C ALA A 472 60.03 29.01 8.79
N LEU A 473 59.57 30.21 8.41
CA LEU A 473 60.40 31.41 8.40
C LEU A 473 60.80 31.84 9.82
N ALA A 474 59.85 31.83 10.78
CA ALA A 474 60.13 32.14 12.17
C ALA A 474 61.10 31.13 12.81
N GLN A 475 60.91 29.83 12.61
CA GLN A 475 61.83 28.80 13.11
C GLN A 475 63.24 28.90 12.51
N ARG A 476 63.37 29.31 11.24
CA ARG A 476 64.68 29.63 10.63
C ARG A 476 65.36 30.85 11.27
N GLN A 477 64.58 31.76 11.86
CA GLN A 477 65.09 32.92 12.59
C GLN A 477 65.48 32.56 14.03
N GLU A 478 64.73 31.68 14.70
CA GLU A 478 65.04 31.15 16.04
C GLU A 478 66.24 30.19 16.04
N ALA A 479 66.43 29.38 14.99
CA ALA A 479 67.53 28.42 14.86
C ALA A 479 68.94 29.06 14.83
N VAL A 480 69.04 30.40 14.85
CA VAL A 480 70.28 31.17 15.01
C VAL A 480 70.72 31.23 16.50
N ILE A 481 69.89 30.78 17.45
CA ILE A 481 70.09 30.92 18.90
C ILE A 481 70.19 29.53 19.61
N PRO A 482 71.34 29.16 20.20
CA PRO A 482 71.54 27.81 20.78
C PRO A 482 71.24 27.69 22.29
N PRO A 483 70.54 26.63 22.76
CA PRO A 483 70.25 26.38 24.19
C PRO A 483 71.16 25.31 24.85
N ALA A 484 71.07 25.17 26.18
CA ALA A 484 71.86 24.26 27.03
C ALA A 484 71.02 23.16 27.74
N SER A 485 71.67 22.19 28.42
CA SER A 485 71.06 20.90 28.82
C SER A 485 71.22 20.49 30.31
N ARG A 486 70.32 19.62 30.83
CA ARG A 486 70.52 18.63 31.92
C ARG A 486 69.29 17.69 32.13
N ALA A 487 69.38 16.68 33.01
CA ALA A 487 68.54 15.46 33.00
C ALA A 487 68.05 14.92 34.38
N SER A 488 67.33 13.78 34.38
CA SER A 488 66.45 13.19 35.43
C SER A 488 67.07 12.08 36.34
N PRO A 489 66.28 11.50 37.30
CA PRO A 489 66.40 10.13 37.84
C PRO A 489 65.05 9.32 37.89
N VAL A 490 64.97 8.14 38.55
CA VAL A 490 63.90 7.08 38.42
C VAL A 490 63.59 6.26 39.73
N GLY A 491 62.36 5.72 39.91
CA GLY A 491 61.97 4.68 40.92
C GLY A 491 60.45 4.58 41.23
N VAL A 492 59.80 3.62 41.95
CA VAL A 492 59.97 2.18 42.38
C VAL A 492 58.57 1.60 42.77
N PRO A 493 58.20 0.28 42.62
CA PRO A 493 56.82 -0.24 42.83
C PRO A 493 56.58 -1.44 43.81
N VAL A 494 55.32 -1.62 44.26
CA VAL A 494 54.67 -2.76 45.01
C VAL A 494 53.13 -2.71 44.67
N SER A 495 52.22 -3.72 44.55
CA SER A 495 51.95 -5.07 45.13
C SER A 495 51.15 -5.02 46.49
N ASP A 496 50.09 -5.81 46.83
CA ASP A 496 49.41 -6.96 46.17
C ASP A 496 47.95 -7.28 46.68
N ASN A 497 47.35 -8.38 46.16
CA ASN A 497 46.25 -9.25 46.70
C ASN A 497 44.72 -9.02 46.45
N ALA A 498 44.05 -10.15 46.19
CA ALA A 498 42.70 -10.34 45.64
C ALA A 498 41.51 -10.43 46.62
N ALA A 499 40.29 -10.26 46.08
CA ALA A 499 39.04 -10.89 46.57
C ALA A 499 38.03 -11.02 45.41
N ALA A 500 37.16 -12.04 45.43
CA ALA A 500 36.14 -12.27 44.40
C ALA A 500 34.71 -11.98 44.92
N ALA A 501 33.91 -11.28 44.12
CA ALA A 501 32.50 -11.00 44.37
C ALA A 501 31.68 -11.05 43.06
N ALA A 502 30.36 -11.19 43.15
CA ALA A 502 29.49 -11.47 42.02
C ALA A 502 29.26 -10.27 41.08
N ILE A 503 28.98 -10.55 39.81
CA ILE A 503 28.62 -9.57 38.77
C ILE A 503 27.12 -9.22 38.85
N PRO A 504 26.74 -7.94 38.93
CA PRO A 504 25.47 -7.42 38.44
C PRO A 504 25.66 -6.87 37.02
N VAL A 505 24.93 -7.40 36.03
CA VAL A 505 24.90 -6.83 34.68
C VAL A 505 23.89 -5.67 34.65
N ASN A 506 24.37 -4.42 34.54
CA ASN A 506 23.62 -3.23 34.08
C ASN A 506 24.53 -1.98 34.07
N ASP A 507 24.98 -1.55 32.89
CA ASP A 507 25.77 -0.32 32.73
C ASP A 507 24.88 0.93 32.76
N TYR A 508 24.56 1.42 33.96
CA TYR A 508 23.96 2.73 34.19
C TYR A 508 24.76 3.51 35.22
N ALA A 509 25.42 4.59 34.79
CA ALA A 509 26.05 5.56 35.69
C ALA A 509 24.96 6.37 36.42
N VAL A 510 25.05 6.50 37.75
CA VAL A 510 24.01 7.15 38.57
C VAL A 510 24.58 8.29 39.40
N GLY A 511 23.97 9.48 39.28
CA GLY A 511 24.18 10.61 40.18
C GLY A 511 25.59 11.22 40.13
N ASP A 512 26.47 10.74 41.01
CA ASP A 512 27.75 11.39 41.30
C ASP A 512 28.80 11.23 40.18
N GLU A 513 28.72 10.16 39.39
CA GLU A 513 29.66 9.88 38.28
C GLU A 513 29.57 10.89 37.13
N LEU A 514 28.48 11.67 37.05
CA LEU A 514 28.28 12.70 36.02
C LEU A 514 28.81 14.09 36.43
N ARG A 515 29.30 14.26 37.67
CA ARG A 515 29.80 15.55 38.17
C ARG A 515 31.10 15.98 37.47
N GLY A 516 30.95 16.83 36.45
CA GLY A 516 32.07 17.48 35.77
C GLY A 516 31.90 17.60 34.26
N ILE A 517 31.02 16.78 33.67
CA ILE A 517 30.71 16.85 32.24
C ILE A 517 29.97 18.15 31.94
N ARG A 518 30.41 18.86 30.89
CA ARG A 518 29.80 20.09 30.39
C ARG A 518 29.45 19.96 28.92
N ILE A 519 28.28 20.46 28.54
CA ILE A 519 27.86 20.63 27.14
C ILE A 519 27.74 22.13 26.89
N ASN A 520 28.36 22.63 25.83
CA ASN A 520 28.42 24.06 25.49
C ASN A 520 28.79 24.98 26.67
N GLY A 521 29.68 24.49 27.55
CA GLY A 521 30.19 25.21 28.73
C GLY A 521 29.34 25.11 30.00
N GLN A 522 28.08 24.66 29.93
CA GLN A 522 27.19 24.50 31.08
C GLN A 522 27.23 23.07 31.67
N PRO A 523 27.12 22.91 32.99
CA PRO A 523 27.05 21.59 33.65
C PRO A 523 25.67 20.94 33.48
N LEU A 524 25.65 19.60 33.43
CA LEU A 524 24.40 18.83 33.44
C LEU A 524 23.69 18.91 34.80
N ALA A 525 22.36 19.09 34.78
CA ALA A 525 21.53 19.04 35.98
C ALA A 525 21.20 17.58 36.35
N ALA A 526 21.30 17.26 37.64
CA ALA A 526 21.35 15.87 38.12
C ALA A 526 20.02 15.09 38.10
N GLU A 527 18.89 15.72 37.77
CA GLU A 527 17.55 15.17 38.03
C GLU A 527 16.75 14.79 36.77
N THR A 528 17.29 14.87 35.54
CA THR A 528 16.43 14.73 34.34
C THR A 528 17.09 14.21 33.04
N VAL A 529 18.10 13.33 33.10
CA VAL A 529 18.64 12.73 31.86
C VAL A 529 19.02 11.24 31.98
N ASN A 530 18.34 10.38 31.21
CA ASN A 530 18.82 9.04 30.89
C ASN A 530 19.77 9.13 29.67
N VAL A 531 21.08 9.15 29.89
CA VAL A 531 22.09 9.18 28.82
C VAL A 531 22.72 7.79 28.65
N ILE A 532 22.68 7.24 27.43
CA ILE A 532 23.49 6.07 27.07
C ILE A 532 24.88 6.57 26.70
N ALA A 533 25.88 6.24 27.52
CA ALA A 533 27.26 6.68 27.35
C ALA A 533 28.16 5.52 26.88
N THR A 534 28.20 5.26 25.58
CA THR A 534 29.15 4.31 24.99
C THR A 534 30.57 4.87 25.01
N ARG A 535 31.45 4.28 25.83
CA ARG A 535 32.90 4.45 25.69
C ARG A 535 33.42 3.61 24.53
N ALA A 536 34.41 4.15 23.84
CA ALA A 536 35.29 3.46 22.87
C ALA A 536 36.75 3.79 23.26
N PRO A 537 37.75 3.00 22.86
CA PRO A 537 37.69 1.82 21.99
C PRO A 537 36.99 0.60 22.61
#